data_AF-A0A7H8KEN9-F1
#
_entry.id   AF-A0A7H8KEN9-F1
#
_cell.length_a   1.000
_cell.length_b   1.000
_cell.length_c   1.000
_cell.angle_alpha   90.00
_cell.angle_beta   90.00
_cell.angle_gamma   90.00
#
_symmetry.space_group_name_H-M   'P 1'
#
loop_
_entity.id
_entity.type
_entity.pdbx_description
1 polymer ?
#
loop_
_entity_poly.entity_id
_entity_poly.type
_entity_poly.pdbx_seq_one_letter_code
_entity_poly.pdbx_strand_id
1 'polypeptide(L)'
;MTEYSEFERQQLQAVADFNNACLPGNWVSYKTIGGVRYGQTLGKAMVVGSGSDMNAVVAITGGNRNFALSEVTVIPPQPDEIEDDSRDLPEPVGAAGRVREYIAANGDGIYDVLDGHPLYARDMEAICRAVLDRAGVPA
;
A
#
# COMPACT_ATOMS: atom_id res chain seq x y z
N MET A 1 17.48 23.89 25.62
CA MET A 1 16.87 23.44 24.35
C MET A 1 17.90 22.57 23.67
N THR A 2 17.67 21.27 23.59
CA THR A 2 18.54 20.37 22.85
C THR A 2 18.27 20.59 21.38
N GLU A 3 19.23 21.14 20.64
CA GLU A 3 19.09 21.25 19.19
C GLU A 3 19.26 19.86 18.58
N TYR A 4 18.22 19.38 17.90
CA TYR A 4 18.31 18.16 17.09
C TYR A 4 19.25 18.40 15.92
N SER A 5 20.14 17.43 15.71
CA SER A 5 20.93 17.29 14.50
C SER A 5 20.03 17.17 13.26
N GLU A 6 20.60 17.44 12.09
CA GLU A 6 19.86 17.33 10.82
C GLU A 6 19.31 15.92 10.59
N PHE A 7 20.10 14.90 10.95
CA PHE A 7 19.69 13.50 10.87
C PHE A 7 18.47 13.20 11.75
N GLU A 8 18.48 13.65 13.00
CA GLU A 8 17.35 13.46 13.92
C GLU A 8 16.08 14.14 13.39
N ARG A 9 16.20 15.33 12.79
CA ARG A 9 15.06 16.03 12.16
C ARG A 9 14.48 15.24 10.98
N GLN A 10 15.33 14.65 10.13
CA GLN A 10 14.88 13.84 9.00
C GLN A 10 14.10 12.61 9.48
N GLN A 11 14.58 11.91 10.52
CA GLN A 11 13.88 10.74 11.07
C GLN A 11 12.51 11.13 11.66
N LEU A 12 12.44 12.25 12.40
CA LEU A 12 11.20 12.76 12.96
C LEU A 12 10.20 13.17 11.87
N GLN A 13 10.68 13.81 10.80
CA GLN A 13 9.84 14.19 9.67
C GLN A 13 9.28 12.96 8.96
N ALA A 14 10.10 11.94 8.70
CA ALA A 14 9.64 10.69 8.06
C ALA A 14 8.54 10.00 8.88
N VAL A 15 8.66 10.00 10.22
CA VAL A 15 7.60 9.50 11.10
C VAL A 15 6.32 10.32 10.99
N ALA A 16 6.44 11.66 10.97
CA ALA A 16 5.28 12.55 10.85
C ALA A 16 4.56 12.34 9.52
N ASP A 17 5.30 12.27 8.41
CA ASP A 17 4.75 12.06 7.07
C ASP A 17 4.01 10.71 6.98
N PHE A 18 4.63 9.64 7.47
CA PHE A 18 4.00 8.32 7.51
C PHE A 18 2.72 8.34 8.36
N ASN A 19 2.77 8.94 9.55
CA ASN A 19 1.64 8.98 10.48
C ASN A 19 0.47 9.85 9.99
N ASN A 20 0.73 10.81 9.11
CA ASN A 20 -0.29 11.63 8.46
C ASN A 20 -0.93 10.91 7.27
N ALA A 21 -0.15 10.10 6.55
CA ALA A 21 -0.61 9.37 5.36
C ALA A 21 -1.24 8.01 5.68
N CYS A 22 -0.98 7.44 6.85
CA CYS A 22 -1.29 6.05 7.15
C CYS A 22 -2.23 5.90 8.36
N LEU A 23 -3.31 5.13 8.17
CA LEU A 23 -4.25 4.74 9.23
C LEU A 23 -4.00 3.27 9.65
N PRO A 24 -4.41 2.87 10.87
CA PRO A 24 -4.36 1.47 11.27
C PRO A 24 -5.14 0.58 10.30
N GLY A 25 -4.57 -0.55 9.91
CA GLY A 25 -5.17 -1.46 8.94
C GLY A 25 -4.79 -1.19 7.47
N ASN A 26 -4.16 -0.05 7.16
CA ASN A 26 -3.63 0.19 5.82
C ASN A 26 -2.59 -0.87 5.45
N TRP A 27 -2.64 -1.31 4.19
CA TRP A 27 -1.65 -2.20 3.64
C TRP A 27 -0.36 -1.45 3.31
N VAL A 28 0.77 -2.09 3.55
CA VAL A 28 2.08 -1.59 3.16
C VAL A 28 2.90 -2.68 2.49
N SER A 29 3.82 -2.27 1.63
CA SER A 29 4.92 -3.11 1.17
C SER A 29 6.18 -2.80 1.95
N TYR A 30 6.99 -3.82 2.23
CA TYR A 30 8.23 -3.67 2.98
C TYR A 30 9.31 -4.65 2.49
N LYS A 31 10.57 -4.23 2.55
CA LYS A 31 11.70 -5.06 2.15
C LYS A 31 12.18 -5.94 3.30
N THR A 32 12.53 -7.18 2.98
CA THR A 32 13.19 -8.12 3.90
C THR A 32 14.42 -8.73 3.23
N ILE A 33 15.24 -9.46 3.99
CA ILE A 33 16.36 -10.24 3.44
C ILE A 33 15.87 -11.23 2.36
N GLY A 34 14.64 -11.75 2.51
CA GLY A 34 14.02 -12.68 1.56
C GLY A 34 13.25 -12.01 0.42
N GLY A 35 13.40 -10.70 0.21
CA GLY A 35 12.69 -9.92 -0.81
C GLY A 35 11.57 -9.06 -0.23
N VAL A 36 10.74 -8.52 -1.12
CA VAL A 36 9.59 -7.68 -0.76
C VAL A 36 8.49 -8.55 -0.13
N ARG A 37 7.80 -7.98 0.86
CA ARG A 37 6.71 -8.60 1.62
C ARG A 37 5.60 -7.58 1.85
N TYR A 38 4.42 -8.09 2.21
CA TYR A 38 3.20 -7.30 2.37
C TYR A 38 2.56 -7.59 3.72
N GLY A 39 1.95 -6.56 4.30
CA GLY A 39 1.26 -6.68 5.58
C GLY A 39 0.49 -5.41 5.92
N GLN A 40 -0.41 -5.53 6.89
CA GLN A 40 -1.13 -4.39 7.44
C GLN A 40 -0.29 -3.72 8.51
N THR A 41 -0.29 -2.39 8.55
CA THR A 41 0.35 -1.65 9.64
C THR A 41 -0.62 -1.42 10.81
N LEU A 42 -0.07 -1.20 12.00
CA LEU A 42 -0.80 -0.61 13.13
C LEU A 42 -1.09 0.88 12.95
N GLY A 43 -0.70 1.48 11.81
CA GLY A 43 -1.03 2.86 11.46
C GLY A 43 -0.18 3.92 12.14
N LYS A 44 0.87 3.49 12.86
CA LYS A 44 1.81 4.40 13.52
C LYS A 44 3.25 3.93 13.35
N ALA A 45 4.09 4.85 12.91
CA ALA A 45 5.53 4.78 12.96
C ALA A 45 6.06 5.49 14.21
N MET A 46 7.26 5.11 14.64
CA MET A 46 7.97 5.65 15.80
C MET A 46 9.47 5.71 15.53
N VAL A 47 10.19 6.50 16.31
CA VAL A 47 11.66 6.45 16.31
C VAL A 47 12.14 5.53 17.41
N VAL A 48 13.10 4.66 17.10
CA VAL A 48 13.76 3.75 18.05
C VAL A 48 15.25 4.05 18.06
N GLY A 49 15.88 3.97 19.25
CA GLY A 49 17.31 4.27 19.44
C GLY A 49 17.56 5.65 20.07
N SER A 50 18.81 6.05 20.14
CA SER A 50 19.23 7.35 20.70
C SER A 50 20.45 7.92 19.96
N GLY A 51 20.52 9.24 19.85
CA GLY A 51 21.62 9.95 19.19
C GLY A 51 21.80 9.53 17.73
N SER A 52 23.02 9.15 17.36
CA SER A 52 23.35 8.71 16.00
C SER A 52 22.69 7.40 15.58
N ASP A 53 22.15 6.63 16.52
CA ASP A 53 21.55 5.31 16.28
C ASP A 53 20.01 5.37 16.18
N MET A 54 19.43 6.58 16.06
CA MET A 54 17.99 6.77 15.89
C MET A 54 17.52 6.32 14.51
N ASN A 55 16.47 5.50 14.48
CA ASN A 55 15.87 4.99 13.25
C ASN A 55 14.34 5.11 13.30
N ALA A 56 13.75 5.69 12.26
CA ALA A 56 12.31 5.70 12.06
C ALA A 56 11.82 4.33 11.57
N VAL A 57 10.88 3.74 12.30
CA VAL A 57 10.36 2.40 12.04
C VAL A 57 8.85 2.31 12.18
N VAL A 58 8.26 1.31 11.54
CA VAL A 58 6.83 0.98 11.64
C VAL A 58 6.63 -0.47 12.05
N ALA A 59 5.57 -0.72 12.82
CA ALA A 59 5.12 -2.06 13.18
C ALA A 59 4.09 -2.60 12.17
N ILE A 60 4.25 -3.88 11.82
CA ILE A 60 3.36 -4.62 10.92
C ILE A 60 2.58 -5.65 11.75
N THR A 61 1.25 -5.65 11.59
CA THR A 61 0.32 -6.56 12.25
C THR A 61 0.69 -8.03 11.98
N GLY A 62 0.69 -8.85 13.03
CA GLY A 62 1.07 -10.27 12.93
C GLY A 62 2.58 -10.51 12.79
N GLY A 63 3.39 -9.46 12.67
CA GLY A 63 4.84 -9.52 12.70
C GLY A 63 5.41 -9.25 14.10
N ASN A 64 6.51 -9.92 14.44
CA ASN A 64 7.25 -9.68 15.70
C ASN A 64 8.38 -8.65 15.53
N ARG A 65 8.39 -7.84 14.47
CA ARG A 65 9.51 -6.96 14.11
C ARG A 65 9.02 -5.60 13.61
N ASN A 66 9.83 -4.58 13.87
CA ASN A 66 9.69 -3.24 13.31
C ASN A 66 10.54 -3.13 12.03
N PHE A 67 10.07 -2.36 11.05
CA PHE A 67 10.73 -2.18 9.76
C PHE A 67 11.10 -0.71 9.54
N ALA A 68 12.28 -0.47 8.97
CA ALA A 68 12.75 0.89 8.68
C ALA A 68 11.84 1.57 7.65
N LEU A 69 11.44 2.82 7.91
CA LEU A 69 10.53 3.54 7.01
C LEU A 69 11.08 3.72 5.59
N SER A 70 12.40 3.80 5.44
CA SER A 70 13.06 3.87 4.13
C SER A 70 12.81 2.64 3.25
N GLU A 71 12.34 1.54 3.82
CA GLU A 71 12.04 0.29 3.12
C GLU A 71 10.54 0.02 2.99
N VAL A 72 9.69 0.94 3.44
CA VAL A 72 8.24 0.75 3.53
C VAL A 72 7.50 1.72 2.60
N THR A 73 6.56 1.22 1.81
CA THR A 73 5.67 2.02 0.98
C THR A 73 4.22 1.76 1.38
N VAL A 74 3.45 2.82 1.65
CA VAL A 74 2.01 2.72 1.92
C VAL A 74 1.28 2.40 0.62
N ILE A 75 0.45 1.36 0.66
CA ILE A 75 -0.38 0.97 -0.46
C ILE A 75 -1.70 1.73 -0.32
N PRO A 76 -2.17 2.44 -1.36
CA PRO A 76 -3.46 3.12 -1.32
C PRO A 76 -4.56 2.13 -0.92
N PRO A 77 -5.51 2.53 -0.06
CA PRO A 77 -6.65 1.68 0.26
C PRO A 77 -7.38 1.29 -1.03
N GLN A 78 -7.93 0.08 -1.08
CA GLN A 78 -8.98 -0.17 -2.06
C GLN A 78 -10.12 0.82 -1.78
N PRO A 79 -10.79 1.36 -2.81
CA PRO A 79 -11.87 2.31 -2.62
C PRO A 79 -12.88 1.75 -1.60
N ASP A 80 -13.25 2.59 -0.65
CA ASP A 80 -14.29 2.28 0.33
C ASP A 80 -15.59 1.93 -0.40
N GLU A 81 -16.37 1.01 0.19
CA GLU A 81 -17.78 0.62 -0.08
C GLU A 81 -18.03 -0.84 -0.50
N ILE A 82 -17.03 -1.71 -0.51
CA ILE A 82 -17.29 -3.10 -0.89
C ILE A 82 -16.92 -4.06 0.24
N GLU A 83 -17.94 -4.65 0.85
CA GLU A 83 -17.79 -5.73 1.84
C GLU A 83 -16.92 -6.87 1.27
N ASP A 84 -16.09 -7.47 2.11
CA ASP A 84 -15.14 -8.54 1.72
C ASP A 84 -15.85 -9.75 1.07
N ASP A 85 -17.14 -9.94 1.32
CA ASP A 85 -18.00 -11.01 0.78
C ASP A 85 -18.93 -10.56 -0.36
N SER A 86 -18.92 -9.27 -0.71
CA SER A 86 -19.72 -8.74 -1.82
C SER A 86 -19.30 -9.39 -3.13
N ARG A 87 -20.29 -9.80 -3.92
CA ARG A 87 -20.11 -10.30 -5.29
C ARG A 87 -20.38 -9.22 -6.34
N ASP A 88 -20.72 -8.01 -5.92
CA ASP A 88 -21.11 -6.93 -6.81
C ASP A 88 -19.89 -6.36 -7.53
N LEU A 89 -19.95 -6.28 -8.86
CA LEU A 89 -18.86 -5.67 -9.59
C LEU A 89 -18.97 -4.13 -9.50
N PRO A 90 -17.85 -3.43 -9.30
CA PRO A 90 -17.86 -1.98 -9.29
C PRO A 90 -18.26 -1.41 -10.66
N GLU A 91 -18.66 -0.14 -10.68
CA GLU A 91 -18.98 0.55 -11.94
C GLU A 91 -17.73 0.60 -12.86
N PRO A 92 -17.85 0.20 -14.14
CA PRO A 92 -16.70 0.04 -15.04
C PRO A 92 -15.85 1.29 -15.28
N VAL A 93 -16.44 2.49 -15.35
CA VAL A 93 -15.68 3.74 -15.55
C VAL A 93 -14.86 4.07 -14.30
N GLY A 94 -15.44 3.90 -13.10
CA GLY A 94 -14.73 4.03 -11.83
C GLY A 94 -13.60 3.01 -11.68
N ALA A 95 -13.87 1.75 -12.04
CA ALA A 95 -12.87 0.69 -12.09
C ALA A 95 -11.70 1.04 -13.03
N ALA A 96 -11.99 1.53 -14.23
CA ALA A 96 -10.96 1.97 -15.18
C ALA A 96 -10.14 3.15 -14.66
N GLY A 97 -10.77 4.09 -13.93
CA GLY A 97 -10.08 5.21 -13.27
C GLY A 97 -9.03 4.74 -12.28
N ARG A 98 -9.39 3.78 -11.42
CA ARG A 98 -8.46 3.20 -10.42
C ARG A 98 -7.35 2.39 -11.05
N VAL A 99 -7.68 1.55 -12.03
CA VAL A 99 -6.66 0.80 -12.79
C VAL A 99 -5.68 1.75 -13.48
N ARG A 100 -6.16 2.87 -14.03
CA ARG A 100 -5.28 3.90 -14.63
C ARG A 100 -4.37 4.55 -13.60
N GLU A 101 -4.89 4.91 -12.42
CA GLU A 101 -4.08 5.49 -11.34
C GLU A 101 -3.04 4.49 -10.83
N TYR A 102 -3.43 3.22 -10.70
CA TYR A 102 -2.52 2.14 -10.34
C TYR A 102 -1.39 1.96 -11.36
N ILE A 103 -1.71 1.91 -12.65
CA ILE A 103 -0.73 1.82 -13.74
C ILE A 103 0.16 3.07 -13.75
N ALA A 104 -0.39 4.26 -13.53
CA ALA A 104 0.39 5.50 -13.47
C ALA A 104 1.40 5.49 -12.30
N ALA A 105 1.03 4.88 -11.17
CA ALA A 105 1.91 4.77 -10.01
C ALA A 105 2.92 3.62 -10.12
N ASN A 106 2.57 2.52 -10.78
CA ASN A 106 3.33 1.25 -10.74
C ASN A 106 3.87 0.77 -12.10
N GLY A 107 3.59 1.45 -13.20
CA GLY A 107 4.01 1.06 -14.56
C GLY A 107 3.05 0.12 -15.29
N ASP A 108 3.51 -0.50 -16.38
CA ASP A 108 2.73 -1.30 -17.34
C ASP A 108 2.38 -2.74 -16.88
N GLY A 109 2.57 -3.05 -15.60
CA GLY A 109 1.86 -4.15 -14.97
C GLY A 109 2.41 -5.57 -15.21
N ILE A 110 3.73 -5.76 -15.27
CA ILE A 110 4.28 -7.09 -14.96
C ILE A 110 4.18 -7.31 -13.45
N TYR A 111 3.02 -7.78 -12.99
CA TYR A 111 2.84 -8.34 -11.65
C TYR A 111 2.90 -9.87 -11.72
N ASP A 112 4.02 -10.41 -11.24
CA ASP A 112 4.33 -11.84 -11.16
C ASP A 112 3.32 -12.57 -10.26
N VAL A 113 2.86 -13.71 -10.76
CA VAL A 113 1.92 -14.65 -10.14
C VAL A 113 2.50 -15.29 -8.84
N LEU A 114 3.77 -15.02 -8.50
CA LEU A 114 4.47 -15.51 -7.31
C LEU A 114 4.42 -14.59 -6.07
N ASP A 115 4.17 -13.27 -6.22
CA ASP A 115 4.50 -12.30 -5.15
C ASP A 115 3.31 -11.74 -4.33
N GLY A 116 2.05 -11.93 -4.73
CA GLY A 116 0.90 -11.66 -3.84
C GLY A 116 0.59 -10.19 -3.59
N HIS A 117 0.42 -9.41 -4.66
CA HIS A 117 -0.15 -8.07 -4.63
C HIS A 117 -1.55 -7.99 -5.25
N PRO A 118 -2.42 -7.09 -4.77
CA PRO A 118 -3.82 -7.04 -5.16
C PRO A 118 -3.92 -6.49 -6.59
N LEU A 119 -3.96 -7.40 -7.56
CA LEU A 119 -4.73 -7.16 -8.76
C LEU A 119 -6.15 -6.84 -8.31
N TYR A 120 -6.69 -5.72 -8.75
CA TYR A 120 -8.12 -5.43 -8.65
C TYR A 120 -8.87 -6.41 -9.55
N ALA A 121 -8.87 -7.70 -9.23
CA ALA A 121 -9.46 -8.76 -10.05
C ALA A 121 -10.93 -8.44 -10.35
N ARG A 122 -11.60 -7.76 -9.42
CA ARG A 122 -12.96 -7.25 -9.58
C ARG A 122 -13.06 -6.02 -10.50
N ASP A 123 -12.12 -5.08 -10.44
CA ASP A 123 -12.09 -3.94 -11.37
C ASP A 123 -11.78 -4.43 -12.79
N MET A 124 -10.83 -5.35 -12.92
CA MET A 124 -10.50 -5.99 -14.20
C MET A 124 -11.68 -6.80 -14.73
N GLU A 125 -12.39 -7.55 -13.89
CA GLU A 125 -13.61 -8.26 -14.27
C GLU A 125 -14.74 -7.30 -14.68
N ALA A 126 -14.95 -6.20 -13.94
CA ALA A 126 -15.93 -5.18 -14.28
C ALA A 126 -15.65 -4.53 -15.65
N ILE A 127 -14.38 -4.18 -15.90
CA ILE A 127 -13.92 -3.64 -17.18
C ILE A 127 -14.08 -4.68 -18.29
N CYS A 128 -13.67 -5.93 -18.06
CA CYS A 128 -13.81 -7.03 -19.03
C CYS A 128 -15.27 -7.24 -19.43
N ARG A 129 -16.20 -7.32 -18.46
CA ARG A 129 -17.64 -7.46 -18.77
C ARG A 129 -18.18 -6.30 -19.57
N ALA A 130 -17.86 -5.06 -19.18
CA ALA A 130 -18.31 -3.89 -19.91
C ALA A 130 -17.81 -3.87 -21.38
N VAL A 131 -16.58 -4.35 -21.62
CA VAL A 131 -16.01 -4.48 -22.96
C VAL A 131 -16.69 -5.60 -23.75
N LEU A 132 -16.90 -6.77 -23.14
CA LEU A 132 -17.54 -7.92 -23.77
C LEU A 132 -19.01 -7.64 -24.12
N ASP A 133 -19.76 -7.04 -23.20
CA ASP A 133 -21.16 -6.61 -23.42
C ASP A 133 -21.25 -5.64 -24.59
N ARG A 134 -20.34 -4.65 -24.64
CA ARG A 134 -20.27 -3.69 -25.75
C ARG A 134 -19.91 -4.34 -27.08
N ALA A 135 -19.08 -5.39 -27.06
CA ALA A 135 -18.69 -6.15 -28.23
C ALA A 135 -19.76 -7.16 -28.68
N GLY A 136 -20.84 -7.33 -27.91
CA GLY A 136 -21.86 -8.34 -28.16
C GLY A 136 -21.35 -9.77 -27.95
N VAL A 137 -20.27 -9.94 -27.17
CA VAL A 137 -19.71 -11.23 -26.82
C VAL A 137 -20.39 -11.68 -25.52
N PRO A 138 -21.11 -12.81 -25.51
CA PRO A 138 -21.76 -13.29 -24.29
C PRO A 138 -20.71 -13.66 -23.23
N ALA A 139 -20.99 -13.28 -21.99
CA ALA A 139 -20.18 -13.58 -20.80
C ALA A 139 -20.14 -15.08 -20.49
#